data_AF-A0A1H4MYH1-F1
#
_entry.id   AF-A0A1H4MYH1-F1
#
_cell.length_a   1.000
_cell.length_b   1.000
_cell.length_c   1.000
_cell.angle_alpha   90.00
_cell.angle_beta   90.00
_cell.angle_gamma   90.00
#
_symmetry.space_group_name_H-M   'P 1'
#
loop_
_entity.id
_entity.type
_entity.pdbx_description
1 polymer ?
#
loop_
_entity_poly.entity_id
_entity_poly.type
_entity_poly.pdbx_seq_one_letter_code
_entity_poly.pdbx_strand_id
1 'polypeptide(L)'
;MLLTLAVYGALPRSGGAARYSGHMTGLSRARSLAAHRRRWTLTPDGEVVETPSSWLQPVLRTDGARAMLKVARIAEEARGGRVLAWFAGFGAAPVLEHDDTAVLLERARGVRSLAGLSATGHDDEATAILCDTVLRLHAASVSRPLPGDLIPLDRWFRELLARVDDRGFLGRAAGIARELFEGAREPIALHGDVHHGNVLDFGEHGWLAIDPKGLHGDRVFDFANILCNPEPVAAVPLLDRRVALIGERAGIDRESLLAWTIAWSGLSAVWAESSDPARAHGVRRIGEVAASQLARTAG
;
A
#
# COMPACT_ATOMS: atom_id res chain seq x y z
N MET A 1 -15.91 2.38 17.81
CA MET A 1 -15.09 3.62 17.87
C MET A 1 -13.59 3.32 17.93
N LEU A 2 -13.15 2.22 18.56
CA LEU A 2 -11.72 1.84 18.66
C LEU A 2 -11.10 1.22 17.38
N LEU A 3 -11.88 0.53 16.53
CA LEU A 3 -11.35 -0.11 15.31
C LEU A 3 -10.96 0.88 14.19
N THR A 4 -11.65 2.02 14.04
CA THR A 4 -11.33 3.02 13.02
C THR A 4 -10.05 3.80 13.35
N LEU A 5 -9.72 3.94 14.64
CA LEU A 5 -8.44 4.53 15.10
C LEU A 5 -7.29 3.52 14.99
N ALA A 6 -7.53 2.22 15.17
CA ALA A 6 -6.49 1.20 15.07
C ALA A 6 -5.92 1.06 13.65
N VAL A 7 -6.74 1.28 12.61
CA VAL A 7 -6.29 1.26 11.20
C VAL A 7 -5.33 2.43 10.90
N TYR A 8 -5.55 3.59 11.50
CA TYR A 8 -4.72 4.78 11.23
C TYR A 8 -3.63 5.06 12.27
N GLY A 9 -3.75 4.49 13.48
CA GLY A 9 -2.81 4.67 14.60
C GLY A 9 -1.70 3.63 14.67
N ALA A 10 -1.78 2.57 13.87
CA ALA A 10 -0.78 1.48 13.84
C ALA A 10 -0.07 1.34 12.48
N LEU A 11 -0.10 2.38 11.63
CA LEU A 11 0.72 2.39 10.42
C LEU A 11 2.20 2.45 10.82
N PRO A 12 3.02 1.43 10.49
CA PRO A 12 4.45 1.51 10.66
C PRO A 12 4.98 2.67 9.83
N ARG A 13 6.11 3.24 10.26
CA ARG A 13 6.84 4.26 9.51
C ARG A 13 7.08 3.78 8.08
N SER A 14 6.37 4.33 7.10
CA SER A 14 6.83 4.37 5.70
C SER A 14 7.92 5.46 5.60
N GLY A 15 9.01 5.26 6.36
CA GLY A 15 10.04 6.27 6.59
C GLY A 15 10.76 6.77 5.33
N GLY A 16 10.71 6.03 4.22
CA GLY A 16 11.40 6.39 2.98
C GLY A 16 10.55 6.97 1.86
N ALA A 17 9.23 6.80 1.89
CA ALA A 17 8.32 7.44 0.94
C ALA A 17 8.26 8.98 1.13
N ALA A 18 8.62 9.43 2.34
CA ALA A 18 8.76 10.83 2.75
C ALA A 18 9.88 11.63 2.03
N ARG A 19 10.42 11.16 0.90
CA ARG A 19 11.37 11.93 0.06
C ARG A 19 10.82 12.30 -1.31
N TYR A 20 9.63 11.82 -1.66
CA TYR A 20 8.78 12.38 -2.72
C TYR A 20 7.81 13.45 -2.19
N SER A 21 7.99 13.83 -0.91
CA SER A 21 7.14 14.77 -0.20
C SER A 21 7.61 16.22 -0.35
N GLY A 22 7.14 16.91 -1.39
CA GLY A 22 6.94 18.34 -1.24
C GLY A 22 5.92 18.57 -0.13
N HIS A 23 6.23 19.43 0.86
CA HIS A 23 5.24 19.86 1.85
C HIS A 23 4.19 20.70 1.11
N MET A 24 2.92 20.31 1.21
CA MET A 24 1.85 20.94 0.41
C MET A 24 1.15 22.10 1.12
N THR A 25 1.21 22.20 2.45
CA THR A 25 0.30 23.10 3.19
C THR A 25 1.02 24.27 3.85
N GLY A 26 0.71 25.49 3.39
CA GLY A 26 0.94 26.73 4.15
C GLY A 26 -0.17 27.06 5.16
N LEU A 27 -1.25 26.27 5.20
CA LEU A 27 -2.40 26.43 6.09
C LEU A 27 -2.33 25.45 7.27
N SER A 28 -2.82 25.88 8.44
CA SER A 28 -2.91 25.02 9.63
C SER A 28 -3.96 23.91 9.46
N ARG A 29 -3.76 22.78 10.15
CA ARG A 29 -4.67 21.63 10.23
C ARG A 29 -6.14 22.02 10.33
N ALA A 30 -6.45 22.91 11.29
CA ALA A 30 -7.82 23.35 11.56
C ALA A 30 -8.43 24.10 10.37
N ARG A 31 -7.64 24.96 9.70
CA ARG A 31 -8.10 25.71 8.52
C ARG A 31 -8.34 24.80 7.33
N SER A 32 -7.42 23.88 7.05
CA SER A 32 -7.54 22.96 5.92
C SER A 32 -8.75 22.04 6.05
N LEU A 33 -8.95 21.39 7.21
CA LEU A 33 -10.12 20.55 7.43
C LEU A 33 -11.42 21.37 7.40
N ALA A 34 -11.44 22.56 8.00
CA ALA A 34 -12.64 23.41 7.99
C ALA A 34 -13.00 23.94 6.60
N ALA A 35 -12.02 24.17 5.73
CA ALA A 35 -12.24 24.57 4.35
C ALA A 35 -12.94 23.46 3.55
N HIS A 36 -12.43 22.23 3.60
CA HIS A 36 -13.03 21.08 2.90
C HIS A 36 -14.40 20.71 3.48
N ARG A 37 -14.57 20.73 4.81
CA ARG A 37 -15.89 20.51 5.42
C ARG A 37 -16.92 21.53 4.96
N ARG A 38 -16.55 22.81 4.84
CA ARG A 38 -17.46 23.82 4.29
C ARG A 38 -17.77 23.58 2.82
N ARG A 39 -16.73 23.30 2.01
CA ARG A 39 -16.85 23.06 0.57
C ARG A 39 -17.75 21.87 0.24
N TRP A 40 -17.66 20.79 1.00
CA TRP A 40 -18.41 19.55 0.77
C TRP A 40 -19.59 19.37 1.73
N THR A 41 -19.97 20.43 2.46
CA THR A 41 -21.11 20.45 3.39
C THR A 41 -21.11 19.29 4.39
N LEU A 42 -19.99 19.15 5.11
CA LEU A 42 -19.72 18.04 6.03
C LEU A 42 -19.78 18.48 7.49
N THR A 43 -20.36 17.63 8.33
CA THR A 43 -20.37 17.79 9.79
C THR A 43 -19.36 16.83 10.42
N PRO A 44 -18.51 17.25 11.36
CA PRO A 44 -17.63 16.34 12.11
C PRO A 44 -18.40 15.20 12.80
N ASP A 45 -17.87 13.99 12.73
CA ASP A 45 -18.43 12.76 13.33
C ASP A 45 -17.36 11.97 14.12
N GLY A 46 -16.43 12.71 14.72
CA GLY A 46 -15.33 12.15 15.49
C GLY A 46 -14.10 13.05 15.51
N GLU A 47 -13.13 12.62 16.31
CA GLU A 47 -11.85 13.31 16.48
C GLU A 47 -11.02 13.30 15.20
N VAL A 48 -10.21 14.33 15.06
CA VAL A 48 -9.20 14.41 14.01
C VAL A 48 -8.06 13.47 14.34
N VAL A 49 -7.69 12.63 13.36
CA VAL A 49 -6.50 11.78 13.43
C VAL A 49 -5.42 12.43 12.58
N GLU A 50 -4.25 12.64 13.16
CA GLU A 50 -3.10 13.20 12.47
C GLU A 50 -2.06 12.12 12.23
N THR A 51 -1.69 11.93 10.96
CA THR A 51 -0.56 11.12 10.56
C THR A 51 0.58 12.04 10.09
N PRO A 52 1.81 11.53 9.92
CA PRO A 52 2.90 12.32 9.36
C PRO A 52 2.56 12.93 7.99
N SER A 53 1.73 12.23 7.20
CA SER A 53 1.48 12.51 5.78
C SER A 53 0.09 13.09 5.50
N SER A 54 -0.87 12.95 6.43
CA SER A 54 -2.27 13.33 6.23
C SER A 54 -2.96 13.78 7.52
N TRP A 55 -4.05 14.54 7.36
CA TRP A 55 -5.07 14.74 8.39
C TRP A 55 -6.35 14.02 8.00
N LEU A 56 -6.90 13.26 8.95
CA LEU A 56 -8.07 12.43 8.75
C LEU A 56 -9.17 12.88 9.71
N GLN A 57 -10.41 12.93 9.25
CA GLN A 57 -11.54 13.21 10.12
C GLN A 57 -12.76 12.41 9.68
N PRO A 58 -13.36 11.63 10.59
CA PRO A 58 -14.68 11.07 10.34
C PRO A 58 -15.71 12.19 10.26
N VAL A 59 -16.60 12.12 9.27
CA VAL A 59 -17.59 13.16 8.98
C VAL A 59 -18.92 12.55 8.54
N LEU A 60 -19.99 13.33 8.65
CA LEU A 60 -21.30 13.05 8.06
C LEU A 60 -21.55 13.99 6.88
N ARG A 61 -22.12 13.44 5.81
CA ARG A 61 -22.73 14.19 4.71
C ARG A 61 -24.14 14.67 5.10
N THR A 62 -24.70 15.56 4.30
CA THR A 62 -26.07 16.11 4.51
C THR A 62 -27.17 15.07 4.44
N ASP A 63 -26.95 13.99 3.69
CA ASP A 63 -27.83 12.81 3.58
C ASP A 63 -27.66 11.83 4.76
N GLY A 64 -26.80 12.13 5.73
CA GLY A 64 -26.48 11.27 6.86
C GLY A 64 -25.46 10.17 6.57
N ALA A 65 -24.95 10.08 5.34
CA ALA A 65 -23.93 9.10 4.99
C ALA A 65 -22.62 9.36 5.74
N ARG A 66 -22.01 8.26 6.19
CA ARG A 66 -20.78 8.26 6.99
C ARG A 66 -19.57 8.25 6.05
N ALA A 67 -18.71 9.25 6.18
CA ALA A 67 -17.53 9.40 5.34
C ALA A 67 -16.25 9.67 6.14
N MET A 68 -15.11 9.52 5.48
CA MET A 68 -13.78 9.86 5.99
C MET A 68 -13.18 10.95 5.12
N LEU A 69 -12.97 12.13 5.70
CA LEU A 69 -12.23 13.21 5.06
C LEU A 69 -10.74 12.98 5.27
N LYS A 70 -9.97 12.86 4.19
CA LYS A 70 -8.51 12.79 4.20
C LYS A 70 -7.93 13.99 3.46
N VAL A 71 -7.11 14.78 4.16
CA VAL A 71 -6.39 15.94 3.60
C VAL A 71 -4.90 15.63 3.61
N ALA A 72 -4.29 15.59 2.44
CA ALA A 72 -2.87 15.31 2.25
C ALA A 72 -2.00 16.48 2.74
N ARG A 73 -0.88 16.14 3.38
CA ARG A 73 0.18 17.08 3.79
C ARG A 73 1.38 17.03 2.86
N ILE A 74 1.49 15.97 2.07
CA ILE A 74 2.61 15.70 1.16
C ILE A 74 2.10 15.31 -0.24
N ALA A 75 2.90 15.63 -1.25
CA ALA A 75 2.55 15.39 -2.66
C ALA A 75 2.21 13.93 -3.00
N GLU A 76 2.87 12.98 -2.34
CA GLU A 76 2.57 11.55 -2.50
C GLU A 76 1.14 11.20 -2.09
N GLU A 77 0.67 11.67 -0.93
CA GLU A 77 -0.67 11.36 -0.42
C GLU A 77 -1.76 12.01 -1.28
N ALA A 78 -1.48 13.21 -1.80
CA ALA A 78 -2.36 13.89 -2.75
C ALA A 78 -2.49 13.09 -4.06
N ARG A 79 -1.37 12.58 -4.59
CA ARG A 79 -1.39 11.66 -5.73
C ARG A 79 -2.17 10.39 -5.39
N GLY A 80 -1.96 9.82 -4.21
CA GLY A 80 -2.73 8.68 -3.71
C GLY A 80 -4.24 8.92 -3.74
N GLY A 81 -4.71 10.08 -3.25
CA GLY A 81 -6.12 10.47 -3.31
C GLY A 81 -6.69 10.48 -4.74
N ARG A 82 -5.93 11.04 -5.70
CA ARG A 82 -6.34 11.06 -7.12
C ARG A 82 -6.37 9.67 -7.74
N VAL A 83 -5.40 8.81 -7.42
CA VAL A 83 -5.36 7.43 -7.92
C VAL A 83 -6.48 6.60 -7.33
N LEU A 84 -6.82 6.81 -6.06
CA LEU A 84 -7.98 6.19 -5.42
C LEU A 84 -9.29 6.57 -6.14
N ALA A 85 -9.43 7.84 -6.53
CA ALA A 85 -10.56 8.30 -7.35
C ALA A 85 -10.54 7.68 -8.76
N TRP A 86 -9.37 7.52 -9.36
CA TRP A 86 -9.21 6.88 -10.67
C TRP A 86 -9.61 5.40 -10.66
N PHE A 87 -9.32 4.66 -9.57
CA PHE A 87 -9.79 3.29 -9.41
C PHE A 87 -11.32 3.19 -9.40
N ALA A 88 -12.08 4.24 -9.06
CA ALA A 88 -13.51 4.37 -9.36
C ALA A 88 -14.37 3.10 -9.13
N GLY A 89 -14.20 2.40 -8.00
CA GLY A 89 -14.96 1.19 -7.65
C GLY A 89 -14.31 -0.14 -8.02
N PHE A 90 -13.16 -0.13 -8.69
CA PHE A 90 -12.33 -1.31 -8.94
C PHE A 90 -11.52 -1.69 -7.70
N GLY A 91 -12.14 -2.42 -6.76
CA GLY A 91 -11.47 -2.92 -5.55
C GLY A 91 -11.02 -1.85 -4.56
N ALA A 92 -11.26 -0.57 -4.85
CA ALA A 92 -10.94 0.59 -4.02
C ALA A 92 -12.18 1.13 -3.29
N ALA A 93 -11.96 1.76 -2.14
CA ALA A 93 -13.00 2.46 -1.40
C ALA A 93 -13.67 3.55 -2.26
N PRO A 94 -15.01 3.70 -2.23
CA PRO A 94 -15.70 4.72 -2.99
C PRO A 94 -15.22 6.14 -2.63
N VAL A 95 -14.81 6.88 -3.64
CA VAL A 95 -14.52 8.31 -3.54
C VAL A 95 -15.81 9.09 -3.80
N LEU A 96 -16.25 9.83 -2.78
CA LEU A 96 -17.49 10.61 -2.81
C LEU A 96 -17.26 12.04 -3.33
N GLU A 97 -16.10 12.63 -3.00
CA GLU A 97 -15.64 13.94 -3.46
C GLU A 97 -14.10 13.92 -3.44
N HIS A 98 -13.44 14.69 -4.31
CA HIS A 98 -11.99 14.91 -4.22
C HIS A 98 -11.56 16.22 -4.89
N ASP A 99 -10.38 16.70 -4.52
CA ASP A 99 -9.65 17.75 -5.22
C ASP A 99 -8.14 17.43 -5.22
N ASP A 100 -7.29 18.40 -5.54
CA ASP A 100 -5.84 18.21 -5.63
C ASP A 100 -5.17 17.86 -4.29
N THR A 101 -5.83 18.14 -3.17
CA THR A 101 -5.24 18.05 -1.82
C THR A 101 -6.03 17.16 -0.87
N ALA A 102 -7.28 16.82 -1.20
CA ALA A 102 -8.13 16.05 -0.32
C ALA A 102 -9.02 15.06 -1.06
N VAL A 103 -9.42 14.01 -0.33
CA VAL A 103 -10.39 13.01 -0.76
C VAL A 103 -11.39 12.75 0.35
N LEU A 104 -12.66 12.63 -0.02
CA LEU A 104 -13.77 12.20 0.83
C LEU A 104 -14.13 10.77 0.45
N LEU A 105 -13.97 9.85 1.39
CA LEU A 105 -14.21 8.43 1.16
C LEU A 105 -15.46 7.97 1.88
N GLU A 106 -16.14 6.95 1.36
CA GLU A 106 -17.01 6.13 2.19
C GLU A 106 -16.21 5.63 3.41
N ARG A 107 -16.80 5.67 4.60
CA ARG A 107 -16.12 5.18 5.81
C ARG A 107 -16.40 3.69 6.01
N ALA A 108 -15.35 2.87 6.05
CA ALA A 108 -15.44 1.46 6.41
C ALA A 108 -16.13 1.26 7.77
N ARG A 109 -17.03 0.26 7.85
CA ARG A 109 -17.88 -0.01 9.02
C ARG A 109 -17.79 -1.44 9.54
N GLY A 110 -17.17 -2.33 8.78
CA GLY A 110 -16.98 -3.72 9.18
C GLY A 110 -16.13 -3.82 10.45
N VAL A 111 -16.39 -4.88 11.21
CA VAL A 111 -15.68 -5.16 12.47
C VAL A 111 -14.48 -6.09 12.27
N ARG A 112 -14.36 -6.70 11.09
CA ARG A 112 -13.26 -7.62 10.77
C ARG A 112 -12.04 -6.81 10.32
N SER A 113 -10.86 -7.40 10.54
CA SER A 113 -9.60 -6.92 9.97
C SER A 113 -8.81 -8.10 9.43
N LEU A 114 -8.10 -7.90 8.31
CA LEU A 114 -7.29 -8.96 7.72
C LEU A 114 -6.14 -9.36 8.66
N ALA A 115 -5.56 -8.39 9.37
CA ALA A 115 -4.55 -8.67 10.39
C ALA A 115 -5.11 -9.56 11.52
N GLY A 116 -6.37 -9.33 11.94
CA GLY A 116 -7.06 -10.19 12.90
C GLY A 116 -7.32 -11.60 12.38
N LEU A 117 -7.71 -11.74 11.11
CA LEU A 117 -7.88 -13.06 10.47
C LEU A 117 -6.55 -13.83 10.44
N SER A 118 -5.48 -13.19 9.95
CA SER A 118 -4.13 -13.76 9.90
C SER A 118 -3.66 -14.21 11.30
N ALA A 119 -3.82 -13.35 12.32
CA ALA A 119 -3.42 -13.65 13.70
C ALA A 119 -4.24 -14.77 14.38
N THR A 120 -5.44 -15.07 13.89
CA THR A 120 -6.35 -16.09 14.45
C THR A 120 -6.38 -17.37 13.61
N GLY A 121 -5.37 -17.59 12.76
CA GLY A 121 -5.21 -18.83 12.00
C GLY A 121 -5.89 -18.86 10.62
N HIS A 122 -6.44 -17.74 10.16
CA HIS A 122 -7.14 -17.61 8.88
C HIS A 122 -6.28 -16.83 7.85
N ASP A 123 -4.97 -17.12 7.80
CA ASP A 123 -4.02 -16.40 6.94
C ASP A 123 -4.27 -16.62 5.43
N ASP A 124 -4.68 -17.83 5.04
CA ASP A 124 -5.04 -18.12 3.66
C ASP A 124 -6.26 -17.32 3.21
N GLU A 125 -7.25 -17.14 4.09
CA GLU A 125 -8.43 -16.31 3.82
C GLU A 125 -8.01 -14.84 3.66
N ALA A 126 -7.17 -14.33 4.57
CA ALA A 126 -6.67 -12.96 4.49
C ALA A 126 -5.87 -12.72 3.20
N THR A 127 -4.99 -13.66 2.83
CA THR A 127 -4.17 -13.60 1.61
C THR A 127 -5.04 -13.68 0.36
N ALA A 128 -6.05 -14.56 0.34
CA ALA A 128 -7.03 -14.66 -0.73
C ALA A 128 -7.76 -13.32 -0.95
N ILE A 129 -8.26 -12.71 0.11
CA ILE A 129 -8.94 -11.40 0.05
C ILE A 129 -8.02 -10.31 -0.50
N LEU A 130 -6.75 -10.28 -0.09
CA LEU A 130 -5.76 -9.33 -0.62
C LEU A 130 -5.56 -9.56 -2.11
N CYS A 131 -5.38 -10.81 -2.56
CA CYS A 131 -5.25 -11.14 -3.98
C CYS A 131 -6.45 -10.68 -4.79
N ASP A 132 -7.66 -11.02 -4.34
CA ASP A 132 -8.91 -10.69 -5.04
C ASP A 132 -9.12 -9.16 -5.09
N THR A 133 -8.59 -8.41 -4.11
CA THR A 133 -8.59 -6.95 -4.11
C THR A 133 -7.58 -6.38 -5.12
N VAL A 134 -6.35 -6.90 -5.15
CA VAL A 134 -5.32 -6.49 -6.15
C VAL A 134 -5.80 -6.75 -7.57
N LEU A 135 -6.37 -7.92 -7.84
CA LEU A 135 -6.88 -8.28 -9.17
C LEU A 135 -7.99 -7.33 -9.64
N ARG A 136 -8.90 -6.94 -8.72
CA ARG A 136 -9.92 -5.92 -9.03
C ARG A 136 -9.30 -4.56 -9.32
N LEU A 137 -8.31 -4.12 -8.54
CA LEU A 137 -7.58 -2.86 -8.79
C LEU A 137 -6.91 -2.86 -10.17
N HIS A 138 -6.23 -3.95 -10.54
CA HIS A 138 -5.53 -4.08 -11.82
C HIS A 138 -6.47 -4.04 -13.02
N ALA A 139 -7.71 -4.50 -12.88
CA ALA A 139 -8.74 -4.42 -13.92
C ALA A 139 -9.10 -2.98 -14.32
N ALA A 140 -8.83 -1.97 -13.46
CA ALA A 140 -9.01 -0.56 -13.82
C ALA A 140 -8.08 -0.15 -14.98
N SER A 141 -6.85 -0.67 -15.03
CA SER A 141 -5.87 -0.36 -16.08
C SER A 141 -6.26 -0.94 -17.45
N VAL A 142 -7.10 -1.98 -17.46
CA VAL A 142 -7.63 -2.55 -18.72
C VAL A 142 -8.71 -1.66 -19.32
N SER A 143 -9.45 -0.93 -18.49
CA SER A 143 -10.65 -0.18 -18.89
C SER A 143 -10.42 1.32 -19.01
N ARG A 144 -9.25 1.84 -18.62
CA ARG A 144 -9.00 3.26 -18.46
C ARG A 144 -7.55 3.62 -18.82
N PRO A 145 -7.30 4.81 -19.40
CA PRO A 145 -5.94 5.32 -19.57
C PRO A 145 -5.29 5.59 -18.20
N LEU A 146 -3.98 5.38 -18.11
CA LEU A 146 -3.21 5.62 -16.89
C LEU A 146 -3.25 7.11 -16.49
N PRO A 147 -3.36 7.43 -15.19
CA PRO A 147 -3.14 8.78 -14.69
C PRO A 147 -1.75 9.31 -15.08
N GLY A 148 -1.68 10.58 -15.50
CA GLY A 148 -0.43 11.18 -16.00
C GLY A 148 0.62 11.51 -14.94
N ASP A 149 0.28 11.42 -13.65
CA ASP A 149 1.14 11.80 -12.53
C ASP A 149 1.66 10.61 -11.70
N LEU A 150 1.49 9.37 -12.21
CA LEU A 150 2.02 8.16 -11.56
C LEU A 150 3.56 8.18 -11.53
N ILE A 151 4.12 7.59 -10.46
CA ILE A 151 5.57 7.45 -10.32
C ILE A 151 6.00 6.07 -10.84
N PRO A 152 6.98 5.98 -11.77
CA PRO A 152 7.44 4.69 -12.25
C PRO A 152 8.21 3.95 -11.14
N LEU A 153 8.13 2.62 -11.14
CA LEU A 153 8.74 1.80 -10.08
C LEU A 153 10.26 1.95 -10.00
N ASP A 154 10.97 2.14 -11.12
CA ASP A 154 12.43 2.36 -11.11
C ASP A 154 12.82 3.61 -10.31
N ARG A 155 12.05 4.70 -10.48
CA ARG A 155 12.17 5.92 -9.68
C ARG A 155 11.84 5.59 -8.24
N TRP A 156 10.72 4.93 -7.97
CA TRP A 156 10.31 4.55 -6.60
C TRP A 156 11.41 3.75 -5.87
N PHE A 157 12.09 2.84 -6.58
CA PHE A 157 13.16 1.97 -6.08
C PHE A 157 14.56 2.59 -6.09
N ARG A 158 14.73 3.86 -6.49
CA ARG A 158 16.04 4.51 -6.64
C ARG A 158 16.98 4.37 -5.44
N GLU A 159 16.43 4.39 -4.21
CA GLU A 159 17.25 4.28 -2.99
C GLU A 159 17.82 2.87 -2.81
N LEU A 160 17.11 1.83 -3.26
CA LEU A 160 17.65 0.48 -3.33
C LEU A 160 18.64 0.36 -4.49
N LEU A 161 18.31 0.88 -5.67
CA LEU A 161 19.19 0.80 -6.84
C LEU A 161 20.55 1.46 -6.60
N ALA A 162 20.60 2.50 -5.75
CA ALA A 162 21.84 3.13 -5.30
C ALA A 162 22.72 2.23 -4.41
N ARG A 163 22.25 1.05 -3.99
CA ARG A 163 22.98 0.08 -3.17
C ARG A 163 23.54 -1.09 -3.97
N VAL A 164 23.57 -1.03 -5.30
CA VAL A 164 24.02 -2.15 -6.16
C VAL A 164 25.43 -2.66 -5.83
N ASP A 165 26.33 -1.77 -5.40
CA ASP A 165 27.70 -2.11 -5.02
C ASP A 165 27.85 -2.51 -3.53
N ASP A 166 26.78 -2.44 -2.73
CA ASP A 166 26.80 -2.84 -1.32
C ASP A 166 27.05 -4.35 -1.21
N ARG A 167 27.80 -4.77 -0.19
CA ARG A 167 28.00 -6.21 0.08
C ARG A 167 26.77 -6.82 0.74
N GLY A 168 26.54 -8.11 0.48
CA GLY A 168 25.50 -8.90 1.15
C GLY A 168 24.10 -8.69 0.55
N PHE A 169 23.07 -8.77 1.41
CA PHE A 169 21.68 -8.79 0.95
C PHE A 169 21.26 -7.55 0.16
N LEU A 170 21.67 -6.34 0.56
CA LEU A 170 21.20 -5.10 -0.09
C LEU A 170 21.70 -4.99 -1.53
N GLY A 171 22.99 -5.26 -1.80
CA GLY A 171 23.50 -5.28 -3.17
C GLY A 171 22.87 -6.38 -4.02
N ARG A 172 22.60 -7.56 -3.43
CA ARG A 172 21.86 -8.63 -4.13
C ARG A 172 20.44 -8.19 -4.50
N ALA A 173 19.71 -7.58 -3.56
CA ALA A 173 18.36 -7.10 -3.80
C ALA A 173 18.32 -5.96 -4.84
N ALA A 174 19.32 -5.07 -4.81
CA ALA A 174 19.49 -4.02 -5.82
C ALA A 174 19.82 -4.58 -7.20
N GLY A 175 20.66 -5.61 -7.29
CA GLY A 175 20.95 -6.33 -8.54
C GLY A 175 19.69 -6.95 -9.15
N ILE A 176 18.91 -7.68 -8.34
CA ILE A 176 17.63 -8.27 -8.78
C ILE A 176 16.63 -7.18 -9.20
N ALA A 177 16.53 -6.07 -8.46
CA ALA A 177 15.66 -4.96 -8.82
C ALA A 177 16.06 -4.38 -10.20
N ARG A 178 17.36 -4.23 -10.47
CA ARG A 178 17.86 -3.77 -11.77
C ARG A 178 17.45 -4.71 -12.90
N GLU A 179 17.62 -6.02 -12.71
CA GLU A 179 17.20 -7.04 -13.70
C GLU A 179 15.68 -7.00 -13.95
N LEU A 180 14.86 -6.82 -12.91
CA LEU A 180 13.41 -6.68 -13.04
C LEU A 180 13.01 -5.47 -13.90
N PHE A 181 13.73 -4.35 -13.78
CA PHE A 181 13.47 -3.14 -14.57
C PHE A 181 14.00 -3.21 -16.01
N GLU A 182 14.99 -4.06 -16.29
CA GLU A 182 15.46 -4.34 -17.65
C GLU A 182 14.46 -5.22 -18.44
N GLY A 183 13.56 -5.93 -17.74
CA GLY A 183 12.53 -6.76 -18.36
C GLY A 183 11.40 -5.95 -19.02
N ALA A 184 11.06 -6.29 -20.27
CA ALA A 184 9.93 -5.67 -20.97
C ALA A 184 8.59 -6.20 -20.42
N ARG A 185 7.82 -5.33 -19.74
CA ARG A 185 6.44 -5.59 -19.28
C ARG A 185 5.60 -4.34 -19.51
N GLU A 186 4.37 -4.52 -19.98
CA GLU A 186 3.43 -3.41 -20.14
C GLU A 186 3.08 -2.84 -18.75
N PRO A 187 3.34 -1.56 -18.47
CA PRO A 187 3.11 -0.98 -17.16
C PRO A 187 1.61 -0.78 -16.90
N ILE A 188 1.16 -1.13 -15.70
CA ILE A 188 -0.20 -0.84 -15.23
C ILE A 188 -0.17 0.16 -14.07
N ALA A 189 -1.30 0.77 -13.74
CA ALA A 189 -1.44 1.51 -12.49
C ALA A 189 -1.42 0.53 -11.31
N LEU A 190 -0.66 0.89 -10.28
CA LEU A 190 -0.44 0.09 -9.07
C LEU A 190 -0.93 0.86 -7.85
N HIS A 191 -1.44 0.11 -6.87
CA HIS A 191 -1.71 0.67 -5.55
C HIS A 191 -0.39 1.01 -4.84
N GLY A 192 0.60 0.12 -4.92
CA GLY A 192 1.95 0.29 -4.40
C GLY A 192 2.14 0.04 -2.90
N ASP A 193 1.07 -0.34 -2.18
CA ASP A 193 1.08 -0.53 -0.72
C ASP A 193 -0.08 -1.41 -0.23
N VAL A 194 -0.36 -2.50 -0.96
CA VAL A 194 -1.46 -3.42 -0.58
C VAL A 194 -1.00 -4.34 0.56
N HIS A 195 -1.63 -4.19 1.72
CA HIS A 195 -1.40 -5.05 2.87
C HIS A 195 -2.64 -5.10 3.78
N HIS A 196 -2.58 -5.94 4.81
CA HIS A 196 -3.63 -6.21 5.79
C HIS A 196 -4.26 -4.97 6.47
N GLY A 197 -3.58 -3.81 6.45
CA GLY A 197 -4.05 -2.56 7.04
C GLY A 197 -4.66 -1.59 6.03
N ASN A 198 -4.37 -1.76 4.74
CA ASN A 198 -4.87 -0.90 3.66
C ASN A 198 -6.03 -1.54 2.89
N VAL A 199 -6.48 -2.73 3.28
CA VAL A 199 -7.70 -3.37 2.76
C VAL A 199 -8.66 -3.58 3.93
N LEU A 200 -9.79 -2.85 3.90
CA LEU A 200 -10.73 -2.73 5.02
C LEU A 200 -12.06 -3.40 4.71
N ASP A 201 -12.77 -3.80 5.76
CA ASP A 201 -14.11 -4.39 5.69
C ASP A 201 -15.17 -3.27 5.56
N PHE A 202 -15.75 -3.13 4.37
CA PHE A 202 -16.87 -2.21 4.10
C PHE A 202 -18.24 -2.90 4.29
N GLY A 203 -18.29 -4.06 4.96
CA GLY A 203 -19.54 -4.76 5.23
C GLY A 203 -20.11 -5.35 3.95
N GLU A 204 -21.30 -4.91 3.54
CA GLU A 204 -22.00 -5.41 2.35
C GLU A 204 -21.22 -5.13 1.05
N HIS A 205 -20.41 -4.06 1.01
CA HIS A 205 -19.52 -3.75 -0.13
C HIS A 205 -18.23 -4.60 -0.14
N GLY A 206 -18.05 -5.47 0.84
CA GLY A 206 -16.90 -6.37 0.95
C GLY A 206 -15.60 -5.67 1.32
N TRP A 207 -14.48 -6.28 0.96
CA TRP A 207 -13.14 -5.77 1.26
C TRP A 207 -12.68 -4.79 0.18
N LEU A 208 -12.22 -3.60 0.57
CA LEU A 208 -11.80 -2.56 -0.37
C LEU A 208 -10.51 -1.88 0.08
N ALA A 209 -9.67 -1.54 -0.90
CA ALA A 209 -8.39 -0.90 -0.69
C ALA A 209 -8.52 0.61 -0.44
N ILE A 210 -7.62 1.14 0.38
CA ILE A 210 -7.45 2.55 0.67
C ILE A 210 -5.96 2.92 0.58
N ASP A 211 -5.69 4.21 0.44
CA ASP A 211 -4.34 4.77 0.59
C ASP A 211 -3.26 4.28 -0.41
N PRO A 212 -3.51 4.38 -1.73
CA PRO A 212 -2.50 4.02 -2.73
C PRO A 212 -1.38 5.07 -2.79
N LYS A 213 -0.21 4.64 -3.26
CA LYS A 213 0.99 5.48 -3.48
C LYS A 213 1.03 6.12 -4.87
N GLY A 214 0.18 5.68 -5.78
CA GLY A 214 0.08 6.16 -7.15
C GLY A 214 1.34 5.87 -7.95
N LEU A 215 1.57 4.58 -8.22
CA LEU A 215 2.74 4.10 -8.95
C LEU A 215 2.29 3.45 -10.27
N HIS A 216 3.22 3.27 -11.19
CA HIS A 216 3.01 2.41 -12.36
C HIS A 216 4.24 1.54 -12.64
N GLY A 217 3.99 0.35 -13.19
CA GLY A 217 5.04 -0.62 -13.51
C GLY A 217 4.48 -2.04 -13.56
N ASP A 218 5.34 -3.01 -13.22
CA ASP A 218 4.98 -4.43 -13.19
C ASP A 218 3.90 -4.73 -12.15
N ARG A 219 2.83 -5.40 -12.58
CA ARG A 219 1.70 -5.84 -11.75
C ARG A 219 2.12 -6.68 -10.54
N VAL A 220 3.22 -7.43 -10.64
CA VAL A 220 3.64 -8.35 -9.57
C VAL A 220 4.00 -7.59 -8.30
N PHE A 221 4.42 -6.32 -8.41
CA PHE A 221 4.81 -5.51 -7.26
C PHE A 221 3.71 -5.34 -6.20
N ASP A 222 2.43 -5.21 -6.61
CA ASP A 222 1.33 -5.05 -5.65
C ASP A 222 1.15 -6.28 -4.73
N PHE A 223 1.66 -7.44 -5.12
CA PHE A 223 1.62 -8.66 -4.31
C PHE A 223 2.82 -8.81 -3.37
N ALA A 224 3.97 -8.19 -3.69
CA ALA A 224 5.19 -8.31 -2.88
C ALA A 224 5.01 -7.71 -1.46
N ASN A 225 4.20 -6.65 -1.34
CA ASN A 225 3.85 -6.04 -0.06
C ASN A 225 3.14 -7.01 0.89
N ILE A 226 2.25 -7.87 0.36
CA ILE A 226 1.48 -8.85 1.15
C ILE A 226 2.42 -9.78 1.92
N LEU A 227 3.51 -10.21 1.27
CA LEU A 227 4.46 -11.18 1.80
C LEU A 227 5.27 -10.64 2.99
N CYS A 228 5.38 -9.33 3.14
CA CYS A 228 6.10 -8.67 4.25
C CYS A 228 5.20 -8.22 5.41
N ASN A 229 3.89 -8.45 5.35
CA ASN A 229 2.90 -7.90 6.27
C ASN A 229 2.02 -9.01 6.90
N PRO A 230 1.27 -8.77 8.00
CA PRO A 230 1.16 -7.52 8.75
C PRO A 230 2.41 -7.18 9.57
N GLU A 231 3.18 -8.20 9.97
CA GLU A 231 4.42 -8.04 10.71
C GLU A 231 5.49 -8.95 10.07
N PRO A 232 6.63 -8.39 9.64
CA PRO A 232 7.63 -9.15 8.88
C PRO A 232 8.17 -10.40 9.60
N VAL A 233 8.48 -10.34 10.89
CA VAL A 233 9.04 -11.50 11.61
C VAL A 233 8.01 -12.65 11.65
N ALA A 234 6.75 -12.34 11.93
CA ALA A 234 5.65 -13.30 11.92
C ALA A 234 5.31 -13.83 10.52
N ALA A 235 5.63 -13.07 9.46
CA ALA A 235 5.38 -13.47 8.07
C ALA A 235 6.43 -14.44 7.51
N VAL A 236 7.66 -14.51 8.06
CA VAL A 236 8.73 -15.39 7.57
C VAL A 236 8.28 -16.87 7.46
N PRO A 237 7.62 -17.49 8.47
CA PRO A 237 7.17 -18.88 8.36
C PRO A 237 6.04 -19.10 7.35
N LEU A 238 5.31 -18.04 6.99
CA LEU A 238 4.16 -18.09 6.09
C LEU A 238 4.53 -17.85 4.62
N LEU A 239 5.77 -17.42 4.36
CA LEU A 239 6.23 -16.98 3.05
C LEU A 239 5.95 -18.00 1.94
N ASP A 240 6.34 -19.26 2.15
CA ASP A 240 6.19 -20.30 1.12
C ASP A 240 4.71 -20.55 0.75
N ARG A 241 3.85 -20.63 1.77
CA ARG A 241 2.42 -20.84 1.61
C ARG A 241 1.76 -19.67 0.89
N ARG A 242 2.10 -18.43 1.28
CA ARG A 242 1.58 -17.23 0.63
C ARG A 242 2.06 -17.09 -0.81
N VAL A 243 3.34 -17.39 -1.09
CA VAL A 243 3.89 -17.39 -2.46
C VAL A 243 3.13 -18.37 -3.35
N ALA A 244 2.86 -19.59 -2.85
CA ALA A 244 2.07 -20.58 -3.60
C ALA A 244 0.64 -20.09 -3.87
N LEU A 245 -0.05 -19.61 -2.82
CA LEU A 245 -1.44 -19.14 -2.94
C LEU A 245 -1.58 -17.91 -3.85
N ILE A 246 -0.68 -16.93 -3.73
CA ILE A 246 -0.64 -15.75 -4.60
C ILE A 246 -0.35 -16.17 -6.04
N GLY A 247 0.64 -17.04 -6.25
CA GLY A 247 1.01 -17.53 -7.58
C GLY A 247 -0.18 -18.20 -8.29
N GLU A 248 -0.89 -19.08 -7.58
CA GLU A 248 -2.10 -19.74 -8.09
C GLU A 248 -3.22 -18.73 -8.40
N ARG A 249 -3.57 -17.86 -7.45
CA ARG A 249 -4.71 -16.94 -7.61
C ARG A 249 -4.48 -15.84 -8.64
N ALA A 250 -3.28 -15.31 -8.70
CA ALA A 250 -2.95 -14.16 -9.55
C ALA A 250 -2.32 -14.56 -10.89
N GLY A 251 -2.13 -15.86 -11.14
CA GLY A 251 -1.42 -16.38 -12.32
C GLY A 251 -0.02 -15.79 -12.43
N ILE A 252 0.73 -15.76 -11.32
CA ILE A 252 2.09 -15.20 -11.25
C ILE A 252 3.07 -16.36 -11.10
N ASP A 253 4.11 -16.36 -11.92
CA ASP A 253 5.19 -17.32 -11.77
C ASP A 253 5.92 -17.10 -10.44
N ARG A 254 6.22 -18.21 -9.77
CA ARG A 254 6.84 -18.21 -8.44
C ARG A 254 8.15 -17.42 -8.44
N GLU A 255 8.95 -17.53 -9.49
CA GLU A 255 10.24 -16.86 -9.60
C GLU A 255 10.11 -15.34 -9.64
N SER A 256 9.20 -14.80 -10.47
CA SER A 256 8.91 -13.36 -10.51
C SER A 256 8.40 -12.85 -9.17
N LEU A 257 7.51 -13.59 -8.50
CA LEU A 257 7.00 -13.18 -7.19
C LEU A 257 8.13 -13.14 -6.14
N LEU A 258 9.01 -14.14 -6.13
CA LEU A 258 10.18 -14.16 -5.24
C LEU A 258 11.17 -13.04 -5.57
N ALA A 259 11.44 -12.77 -6.85
CA ALA A 259 12.32 -11.68 -7.28
C ALA A 259 11.79 -10.32 -6.80
N TRP A 260 10.51 -10.04 -7.02
CA TRP A 260 9.85 -8.83 -6.52
C TRP A 260 9.84 -8.74 -4.99
N THR A 261 9.68 -9.88 -4.31
CA THR A 261 9.77 -9.94 -2.84
C THR A 261 11.15 -9.55 -2.36
N ILE A 262 12.21 -10.06 -2.99
CA ILE A 262 13.60 -9.74 -2.65
C ILE A 262 13.87 -8.24 -2.85
N ALA A 263 13.47 -7.71 -4.01
CA ALA A 263 13.61 -6.29 -4.32
C ALA A 263 12.86 -5.42 -3.30
N TRP A 264 11.59 -5.73 -3.02
CA TRP A 264 10.80 -4.99 -2.04
C TRP A 264 11.36 -5.08 -0.62
N SER A 265 11.78 -6.27 -0.17
CA SER A 265 12.46 -6.47 1.11
C SER A 265 13.72 -5.60 1.24
N GLY A 266 14.50 -5.48 0.16
CA GLY A 266 15.66 -4.59 0.09
C GLY A 266 15.27 -3.13 0.27
N LEU A 267 14.31 -2.63 -0.52
CA LEU A 267 13.85 -1.24 -0.44
C LEU A 267 13.26 -0.90 0.95
N SER A 268 12.42 -1.80 1.48
CA SER A 268 11.82 -1.66 2.80
C SER A 268 12.87 -1.65 3.91
N ALA A 269 13.93 -2.46 3.80
CA ALA A 269 15.05 -2.43 4.73
C ALA A 269 15.81 -1.09 4.68
N VAL A 270 16.10 -0.57 3.48
CA VAL A 270 16.76 0.75 3.31
C VAL A 270 15.96 1.86 4.00
N TRP A 271 14.64 1.84 3.88
CA TRP A 271 13.76 2.83 4.50
C TRP A 271 13.63 2.70 6.03
N ALA A 272 13.69 1.46 6.52
CA ALA A 272 13.56 1.18 7.95
C ALA A 272 14.89 1.29 8.71
N GLU A 273 16.05 1.26 8.03
CA GLU A 273 17.39 1.16 8.65
C GLU A 273 17.63 2.15 9.80
N SER A 274 17.25 3.42 9.63
CA SER A 274 17.45 4.47 10.64
C SER A 274 16.24 4.69 11.56
N SER A 275 15.06 4.19 11.19
CA SER A 275 13.80 4.57 11.81
C SER A 275 13.07 3.41 12.50
N ASP A 276 13.32 2.17 12.10
CA ASP A 276 12.73 0.97 12.67
C ASP A 276 13.64 -0.26 12.44
N PRO A 277 14.69 -0.43 13.26
CA PRO A 277 15.65 -1.52 13.10
C PRO A 277 15.03 -2.92 13.18
N ALA A 278 13.96 -3.08 13.96
CA ALA A 278 13.26 -4.37 14.09
C ALA A 278 12.54 -4.73 12.79
N ARG A 279 11.82 -3.76 12.19
CA ARG A 279 11.23 -3.94 10.86
C ARG A 279 12.30 -4.21 9.80
N ALA A 280 13.40 -3.45 9.81
CA ALA A 280 14.51 -3.64 8.87
C ALA A 280 15.06 -5.07 8.94
N HIS A 281 15.23 -5.61 10.15
CA HIS A 281 15.65 -6.99 10.35
C HIS A 281 14.64 -8.00 9.79
N GLY A 282 13.35 -7.83 10.11
CA GLY A 282 12.31 -8.76 9.69
C GLY A 282 12.12 -8.80 8.16
N VAL A 283 12.08 -7.65 7.49
CA VAL A 283 11.94 -7.61 6.02
C VAL A 283 13.18 -8.14 5.32
N ARG A 284 14.38 -7.91 5.88
CA ARG A 284 15.63 -8.53 5.40
C ARG A 284 15.56 -10.05 5.48
N ARG A 285 15.07 -10.58 6.61
CA ARG A 285 14.95 -12.03 6.81
C ARG A 285 14.01 -12.68 5.78
N ILE A 286 12.87 -12.04 5.48
CA ILE A 286 11.97 -12.48 4.41
C ILE A 286 12.71 -12.53 3.07
N GLY A 287 13.41 -11.45 2.71
CA GLY A 287 14.16 -11.37 1.46
C GLY A 287 15.26 -12.43 1.35
N GLU A 288 15.95 -12.76 2.45
CA GLU A 288 16.95 -13.83 2.47
C GLU A 288 16.35 -15.22 2.26
N VAL A 289 15.19 -15.50 2.86
CA VAL A 289 14.46 -16.75 2.64
C VAL A 289 13.96 -16.83 1.20
N ALA A 290 13.41 -15.73 0.66
CA ALA A 290 12.98 -15.65 -0.74
C ALA A 290 14.14 -15.87 -1.72
N ALA A 291 15.31 -15.25 -1.48
CA ALA A 291 16.51 -15.46 -2.28
C ALA A 291 17.01 -16.91 -2.22
N SER A 292 16.91 -17.54 -1.05
CA SER A 292 17.27 -18.95 -0.88
C SER A 292 16.30 -19.88 -1.61
N GLN A 293 15.01 -19.55 -1.67
CA GLN A 293 13.99 -20.29 -2.43
C GLN A 293 14.21 -20.14 -3.94
N LEU A 294 14.45 -18.92 -4.42
CA LEU A 294 14.69 -18.63 -5.83
C LEU A 294 15.92 -19.38 -6.37
N ALA A 295 17.01 -19.42 -5.60
CA ALA A 295 18.22 -20.15 -5.98
C ALA A 295 18.01 -21.67 -6.11
N ARG A 296 17.01 -22.26 -5.42
CA ARG A 296 16.68 -23.69 -5.53
C ARG A 296 15.83 -24.04 -6.74
N THR A 297 15.20 -23.06 -7.39
CA THR A 297 14.43 -23.29 -8.61
C THR A 297 15.32 -23.26 -9.85
N ALA A 298 16.47 -22.59 -9.77
CA ALA A 298 17.45 -22.46 -10.84
C ALA A 298 18.48 -23.60 -10.94
N GLY A 299 18.46 -24.58 -10.03
CA GLY A 299 19.39 -25.72 -9.98
C GLY A 299 18.66 -27.04 -9.92
#